data_AF-A0A934BMQ5-F1
#
_entry.id   AF-A0A934BMQ5-F1
#
_cell.length_a   1.000
_cell.length_b   1.000
_cell.length_c   1.000
_cell.angle_alpha   90.00
_cell.angle_beta   90.00
_cell.angle_gamma   90.00
#
_symmetry.space_group_name_H-M   'P 1'
#
loop_
_entity.id
_entity.type
_entity.pdbx_description
1 polymer ?
#
loop_
_entity_poly.entity_id
_entity_poly.type
_entity_poly.pdbx_seq_one_letter_code
_entity_poly.pdbx_strand_id
1 'polypeptide(L)' 'MKRIAVIIASLLMVCALDATNAQTSKRGRAGGGGFDIGQVAPEIRGKDLDNKPMKLSEFRGKVVVLDFWGFW' A
#
# COMPACT_ATOMS: atom_id res chain seq x y z
N MET A 1 -28.41 31.23 8.34
CA MET A 1 -27.68 30.77 9.55
C MET A 1 -27.65 29.24 9.71
N LYS A 2 -28.78 28.51 9.62
CA LYS A 2 -28.80 27.03 9.75
C LYS A 2 -28.14 26.24 8.59
N ARG A 3 -28.12 26.79 7.37
CA ARG A 3 -27.54 26.14 6.17
C ARG A 3 -26.01 26.12 6.14
N ILE A 4 -25.36 27.15 6.70
CA ILE A 4 -23.89 27.26 6.78
C ILE A 4 -23.32 26.22 7.75
N ALA A 5 -24.01 25.97 8.87
CA ALA A 5 -23.62 24.95 9.84
C ALA A 5 -23.66 23.53 9.25
N VAL A 6 -24.61 23.23 8.36
CA VAL A 6 -24.72 21.91 7.69
C VAL A 6 -23.57 21.69 6.70
N ILE A 7 -23.15 22.73 5.97
CA ILE A 7 -22.03 22.65 5.02
C ILE A 7 -20.69 22.47 5.74
N ILE A 8 -20.49 23.14 6.88
CA ILE A 8 -19.26 22.96 7.69
C ILE A 8 -19.23 21.57 8.32
N ALA A 9 -20.37 21.05 8.81
CA ALA A 9 -20.46 19.70 9.36
C ALA A 9 -20.18 18.61 8.30
N SER A 10 -20.66 18.79 7.07
CA SER A 10 -20.39 17.84 5.98
C SER A 10 -18.94 17.90 5.50
N LEU A 11 -18.34 19.09 5.41
CA LEU A 11 -16.91 19.25 5.06
C LEU A 11 -15.97 18.65 6.11
N LEU A 12 -16.29 18.81 7.40
CA LEU A 12 -15.49 18.18 8.48
C LEU A 12 -15.61 16.65 8.48
N MET A 13 -16.75 16.11 8.05
CA MET A 13 -16.96 14.66 7.96
C MET A 13 -16.22 14.03 6.75
N VAL A 14 -16.07 14.77 5.65
CA VAL A 14 -15.31 14.32 4.47
C VAL A 14 -13.80 14.32 4.74
N CYS A 15 -13.25 15.31 5.43
CA CYS A 15 -11.83 15.36 5.78
C CYS A 15 -11.38 14.20 6.70
N ALA A 16 -12.29 13.59 7.47
CA ALA A 16 -11.98 12.45 8.33
C ALA A 16 -11.80 11.13 7.54
N LEU A 17 -12.27 11.06 6.28
CA LEU A 17 -12.14 9.84 5.47
C LEU A 17 -10.70 9.68 4.92
N ASP A 18 -10.02 10.78 4.60
CA ASP A 18 -8.65 10.75 4.07
C ASP A 18 -7.57 10.47 5.13
N ALA A 19 -7.90 10.62 6.42
CA ALA A 19 -6.96 10.42 7.52
C ALA A 19 -6.57 8.94 7.74
N THR A 20 -7.29 7.99 7.12
CA THR A 20 -6.98 6.56 7.24
C THR A 20 -5.95 6.07 6.21
N ASN A 21 -5.65 6.86 5.17
CA ASN A 21 -4.69 6.46 4.12
C ASN A 21 -3.32 7.14 4.22
N ALA A 22 -3.09 7.98 5.23
CA ALA A 22 -1.79 8.65 5.45
C ALA A 22 -0.70 7.75 6.10
N GLN A 23 -0.85 6.43 6.03
CA GLN A 23 0.12 5.46 6.56
C GLN A 23 0.70 4.54 5.48
N THR A 24 1.32 5.07 4.41
CA THR A 24 2.18 4.21 3.55
C THR A 24 3.36 4.95 2.92
N SER A 25 3.93 5.95 3.62
CA SER A 25 5.25 6.49 3.24
C SER A 25 6.25 6.42 4.38
N LYS A 26 6.25 5.31 5.13
CA LYS A 26 7.52 4.84 5.70
C LYS A 26 8.30 4.24 4.54
N ARG A 27 9.08 5.09 3.90
CA ARG A 27 10.23 4.78 3.03
C ARG A 27 10.90 3.51 3.56
N GLY A 28 10.57 2.37 2.97
CA GLY A 28 11.36 1.17 3.15
C GLY A 28 12.73 1.50 2.61
N ARG A 29 13.71 1.73 3.49
CA ARG A 29 15.10 1.63 3.09
C ARG A 29 15.25 0.20 2.57
N ALA A 30 15.49 0.05 1.27
CA ALA A 30 15.99 -1.18 0.69
C ALA A 30 17.39 -1.41 1.28
N GLY A 31 17.43 -1.94 2.49
CA GLY A 31 18.65 -2.30 3.20
C GLY A 31 19.09 -3.67 2.74
N GLY A 32 20.04 -3.69 1.81
CA GLY A 32 21.08 -4.72 1.65
C GLY A 32 20.63 -6.17 1.56
N GLY A 33 20.42 -6.65 0.33
CA GLY A 33 20.34 -8.08 0.02
C GLY A 33 18.97 -8.55 -0.46
N GLY A 34 18.98 -9.60 -1.29
CA GLY A 34 17.78 -10.27 -1.81
C GLY A 34 17.69 -10.32 -3.34
N PHE A 35 18.74 -9.93 -4.07
CA PHE A 35 18.77 -10.01 -5.53
C PHE A 35 19.69 -11.12 -6.05
N ASP A 36 20.54 -11.67 -5.20
CA ASP A 36 21.41 -12.80 -5.56
C ASP A 36 20.73 -14.15 -5.27
N ILE A 37 21.18 -15.19 -5.98
CA ILE A 37 20.70 -16.56 -5.78
C ILE A 37 20.95 -17.01 -4.34
N GLY A 38 19.93 -17.62 -3.72
CA GLY A 38 19.99 -18.14 -2.35
C GLY A 38 19.74 -17.07 -1.27
N GLN A 39 19.69 -15.79 -1.63
CA GLN A 39 19.26 -14.75 -0.70
C GLN A 39 17.74 -14.73 -0.56
N VAL A 40 17.27 -14.29 0.61
CA VAL A 40 15.85 -14.08 0.84
C VAL A 40 15.39 -12.87 0.02
N ALA A 41 14.41 -13.07 -0.86
CA ALA A 41 13.81 -11.98 -1.62
C ALA A 41 13.32 -10.84 -0.71
N PRO A 42 13.53 -9.58 -1.11
CA PRO A 42 13.13 -8.42 -0.31
C PRO A 42 11.61 -8.36 -0.15
N GLU A 43 11.16 -7.72 0.91
CA GLU A 43 9.73 -7.55 1.15
C GLU A 43 9.11 -6.61 0.10
N ILE A 44 8.13 -7.12 -0.65
CA ILE A 44 7.34 -6.33 -1.61
C ILE A 44 5.98 -6.08 -0.98
N ARG A 45 5.61 -4.80 -0.91
CA ARG A 45 4.30 -4.34 -0.44
C ARG A 45 3.65 -3.52 -1.53
N GLY A 46 2.39 -3.81 -1.82
CA GLY A 46 1.66 -3.12 -2.87
C GLY A 46 0.17 -3.38 -2.78
N LYS A 47 -0.52 -2.91 -3.80
CA LYS A 47 -1.90 -3.31 -4.07
C LYS A 47 -1.88 -4.34 -5.19
N ASP A 48 -2.71 -5.36 -5.08
CA ASP A 48 -2.96 -6.29 -6.18
C ASP A 48 -3.88 -5.68 -7.25
N LEU A 49 -4.26 -6.49 -8.24
CA LEU A 49 -5.17 -6.09 -9.32
C LEU A 49 -6.58 -5.71 -8.82
N ASP A 50 -6.99 -6.22 -7.65
CA ASP A 50 -8.26 -5.91 -7.00
C ASP A 50 -8.16 -4.71 -6.04
N ASN A 51 -7.04 -3.98 -6.03
CA ASN A 51 -6.71 -2.93 -5.08
C ASN A 51 -6.60 -3.38 -3.61
N LYS A 52 -6.49 -4.68 -3.34
CA LYS A 52 -6.33 -5.21 -1.98
C LYS A 52 -4.86 -5.09 -1.55
N PRO A 53 -4.58 -4.81 -0.27
CA PRO A 53 -3.22 -4.86 0.24
C PRO A 53 -2.61 -6.25 0.04
N MET A 54 -1.40 -6.28 -0.51
CA MET A 54 -0.64 -7.51 -0.77
C MET A 54 0.76 -7.38 -0.17
N LYS A 55 1.25 -8.46 0.46
CA LYS A 55 2.66 -8.59 0.87
C LYS A 55 3.27 -9.88 0.33
N LEU A 56 4.53 -9.84 -0.10
CA LEU A 56 5.22 -11.04 -0.58
C LEU A 56 5.35 -12.11 0.52
N SER A 57 5.50 -11.70 1.77
CA SER A 57 5.57 -12.61 2.92
C SER A 57 4.30 -13.45 3.16
N GLU A 58 3.15 -13.06 2.61
CA GLU A 58 1.90 -13.84 2.73
C GLU A 58 1.93 -15.13 1.91
N PHE A 59 2.86 -15.24 0.95
CA PHE A 59 3.02 -16.40 0.08
C PHE A 59 4.11 -17.39 0.55
N ARG A 60 4.63 -17.22 1.77
CA ARG A 60 5.62 -18.16 2.34
C ARG A 60 5.04 -19.57 2.40
N GLY A 61 5.89 -20.57 2.18
CA GLY A 61 5.49 -21.97 2.06
C GLY A 61 5.00 -22.39 0.68
N LYS A 62 4.91 -21.45 -0.28
CA LYS A 62 4.64 -21.73 -1.69
C LYS A 62 5.88 -21.42 -2.54
N VAL A 63 5.98 -22.08 -3.69
CA VAL A 63 6.89 -21.66 -4.77
C VAL A 63 6.24 -20.47 -5.48
N VAL A 64 6.95 -19.35 -5.55
CA VAL A 64 6.44 -18.08 -6.09
C VAL A 64 7.38 -17.59 -7.18
N VAL A 65 6.82 -17.18 -8.32
CA VAL A 65 7.54 -16.49 -9.39
C VAL A 65 7.03 -15.05 -9.44
N LEU A 66 7.93 -14.08 -9.46
CA LEU A 66 7.60 -12.66 -9.61
C LEU A 66 7.81 -12.26 -11.07
N ASP A 67 6.75 -11.78 -11.71
CA ASP A 67 6.77 -11.25 -13.07
C ASP A 67 6.52 -9.74 -13.03
N PHE A 68 7.41 -8.96 -13.65
CA PHE A 68 7.32 -7.50 -13.70
C PHE A 68 6.91 -7.08 -15.11
N TRP A 69 5.65 -6.67 -15.26
CA TRP A 69 5.05 -6.27 -16.53
C TRP A 69 4.50 -4.83 -16.45
N GLY A 70 4.53 -4.09 -17.56
CA GLY A 70 3.79 -2.83 -17.75
C GLY A 70 3.44 -2.56 -19.21
N PHE A 71 2.44 -1.69 -19.46
CA PHE A 71 2.22 -1.04 -20.76
C PHE A 71 2.86 0.35 -20.71
N TRP A 72 3.31 0.87 -21.87
CA TRP A 72 4.00 2.16 -21.97
C TRP A 72 3.03 3.28 -22.37
#